data_AF-A0A239PZI2-F1
#
_entry.id   AF-A0A239PZI2-F1
#
_cell.length_a   1.000
_cell.length_b   1.000
_cell.length_c   1.000
_cell.angle_alpha   90.00
_cell.angle_beta   90.00
_cell.angle_gamma   90.00
#
_symmetry.space_group_name_H-M   'P 1'
#
loop_
_entity.id
_entity.type
_entity.pdbx_description
1 polymer ?
#
loop_
_entity_poly.entity_id
_entity_poly.type
_entity_poly.pdbx_seq_one_letter_code
_entity_poly.pdbx_strand_id
1 'polypeptide(L)' 'MPQSLAVVVISSWLPEIMAVSDRILVAKRGKIVEEILASQASEE' A
#
# COMPACT_ATOMS: atom_id res chain seq x y z
N MET A 1 9.04 12.02 22.20
CA MET A 1 9.54 11.43 20.94
C MET A 1 8.38 10.65 20.33
N PRO A 2 7.72 11.13 19.26
CA PRO A 2 6.65 10.37 18.64
C PRO A 2 7.29 9.12 18.03
N GLN A 3 6.91 7.95 18.53
CA GLN A 3 7.34 6.67 17.99
C GLN A 3 6.75 6.59 16.59
N SER A 4 7.62 6.65 15.58
CA SER A 4 7.21 6.51 14.18
C SER A 4 6.89 5.04 13.96
N LEU A 5 5.67 4.62 14.33
CA LEU A 5 5.21 3.27 14.12
C LEU A 5 4.96 3.08 12.62
N ALA A 6 5.73 2.18 12.00
CA ALA A 6 5.39 1.65 10.69
C ALA A 6 4.28 0.61 10.87
N VAL A 7 3.15 0.82 10.19
CA VAL A 7 2.02 -0.12 10.17
C VAL A 7 1.98 -0.76 8.79
N VAL A 8 1.97 -2.09 8.76
CA VAL A 8 1.81 -2.87 7.53
C VAL A 8 0.40 -3.42 7.51
N VAL A 9 -0.39 -3.02 6.52
CA VAL A 9 -1.77 -3.47 6.34
C VAL A 9 -1.81 -4.46 5.18
N ILE A 10 -2.41 -5.63 5.42
CA ILE A 10 -2.66 -6.64 4.38
C ILE A 10 -4.18 -6.75 4.26
N SER A 11 -4.72 -6.24 3.15
CA SER A 11 -6.14 -6.35 2.81
C SER A 11 -6.27 -6.87 1.38
N SER A 12 -7.43 -7.43 1.07
CA SER A 12 -7.84 -7.79 -0.30
C SER A 12 -8.68 -6.70 -0.97
N TRP A 13 -8.96 -5.60 -0.24
CA TRP A 13 -9.70 -4.44 -0.74
C TRP A 13 -8.76 -3.30 -1.12
N LEU A 14 -8.67 -3.02 -2.43
CA LEU A 14 -7.89 -1.90 -2.98
C LEU A 14 -8.26 -0.53 -2.39
N PRO A 15 -9.56 -0.16 -2.25
CA PRO A 15 -9.94 1.17 -1.76
C PRO A 15 -9.47 1.42 -0.32
N GLU A 16 -9.49 0.40 0.52
CA GLU A 16 -9.04 0.48 1.92
C GLU A 16 -7.53 0.70 2.01
N ILE A 17 -6.76 -0.02 1.18
CA ILE A 17 -5.30 0.12 1.12
C ILE A 17 -4.93 1.51 0.59
N MET A 18 -5.64 2.02 -0.41
CA MET A 18 -5.43 3.36 -0.96
C MET A 18 -5.74 4.49 0.05
N ALA A 19 -6.73 4.29 0.93
CA ALA A 19 -7.12 5.28 1.93
C ALA A 19 -6.17 5.36 3.14
N VAL A 20 -5.52 4.25 3.50
CA VAL A 20 -4.70 4.13 4.73
C VAL A 20 -3.20 4.18 4.45
N SER A 21 -2.77 3.78 3.25
CA SER A 21 -1.36 3.63 2.94
C SER A 21 -0.78 4.91 2.35
N ASP A 22 0.48 5.23 2.65
CA ASP A 22 1.25 6.22 1.87
C ASP A 22 1.95 5.57 0.67
N ARG A 23 2.32 4.29 0.79
CA ARG A 23 3.01 3.48 -0.22
C ARG A 23 2.37 2.10 -0.31
N ILE A 24 2.14 1.65 -1.54
CA ILE A 24 1.49 0.38 -1.85
C ILE A 24 2.48 -0.45 -2.67
N LEU A 25 2.71 -1.69 -2.24
CA LEU A 25 3.57 -2.65 -2.95
C LEU A 25 2.72 -3.79 -3.47
N VAL A 26 2.72 -4.00 -4.78
CA VAL A 26 2.00 -5.12 -5.41
C VAL A 26 2.95 -6.29 -5.53
N ALA A 27 2.65 -7.38 -4.80
CA ALA A 27 3.40 -8.62 -4.89
C ALA A 27 2.66 -9.64 -5.77
N LYS A 28 3.34 -10.21 -6.77
CA LYS A 28 2.82 -11.28 -7.64
C LYS A 28 3.85 -12.40 -7.74
N ARG A 29 3.43 -13.64 -7.44
CA ARG A 29 4.29 -14.83 -7.45
C ARG A 29 5.57 -14.67 -6.59
N GLY A 30 5.45 -14.02 -5.43
CA GLY A 30 6.58 -13.82 -4.51
C GLY A 30 7.58 -12.75 -4.92
N LYS A 31 7.28 -11.95 -5.95
CA LYS A 31 8.08 -10.78 -6.33
C LYS A 31 7.22 -9.52 -6.29
N ILE A 32 7.81 -8.41 -5.88
CA ILE A 32 7.18 -7.09 -6.01
C ILE A 32 7.20 -6.76 -7.50
N VAL A 33 6.01 -6.67 -8.10
CA VAL A 33 5.86 -6.32 -9.51
C VAL A 33 5.68 -4.83 -9.70
N GLU A 34 5.18 -4.14 -8.68
CA GLU A 34 4.85 -2.72 -8.78
C GLU A 34 4.96 -2.03 -7.42
N GLU A 35 5.41 -0.79 -7.45
CA GLU A 35 5.37 0.12 -6.31
C GLU A 35 4.55 1.33 -6.73
N ILE A 36 3.48 1.59 -5.98
CA ILE A 36 2.51 2.63 -6.27
C ILE A 36 2.47 3.54 -5.04
N LEU A 37 2.68 4.84 -5.25
CA LEU A 37 2.42 5.83 -4.19
C LEU A 37 0.90 5.96 -4.06
N ALA A 38 0.37 6.07 -2.84
CA ALA A 38 -1.07 6.20 -2.67
C ALA A 38 -1.66 7.45 -3.34
N SER A 39 -0.85 8.50 -3.51
CA SER A 39 -1.20 9.69 -4.30
C SER A 39 -1.36 9.43 -5.81
N GLN A 40 -0.79 8.34 -6.32
CA GLN A 40 -0.85 7.92 -7.72
C GLN A 40 -1.73 6.69 -7.93
N ALA A 41 -2.21 6.07 -6.84
CA ALA A 41 -3.17 4.99 -6.94
C ALA A 41 -4.51 5.58 -7.40
N SER A 42 -4.93 5.23 -8.61
CA SER A 42 -6.23 5.58 -9.17
C SER A 42 -7.01 4.29 -9.39
N GLU A 43 -8.30 4.31 -9.05
CA GLU A 43 -9.24 3.22 -9.33
C GLU A 43 -9.62 3.33 -10.82
N GLU A 44 -8.83 2.71 -11.70
CA GLU A 44 -9.19 2.49 -13.11
C GLU A 44 -9.76 1.08 -13.33
#